data_AF-A0A1T5GIE2-F1
#
_entry.id   AF-A0A1T5GIE2-F1
#
_cell.length_a   1.000
_cell.length_b   1.000
_cell.length_c   1.000
_cell.angle_alpha   90.00
_cell.angle_beta   90.00
_cell.angle_gamma   90.00
#
_symmetry.space_group_name_H-M   'P 1'
#
loop_
_entity.id
_entity.type
_entity.pdbx_description
1 polymer ?
#
loop_
_entity_poly.entity_id
_entity_poly.type
_entity_poly.pdbx_seq_one_letter_code
_entity_poly.pdbx_strand_id
1 'polypeptide(L)'
;MTTEKQRLRVLFCGAVLQNFFDLPAGDIGKVWAATGEMLKGIRDLPGVEILGTIDDDQTMVGTSPTGWPWTFYILAEVPDRETAVAACNLFRTIEVGEYRLWKYMRVEARIGRELVIPA
;
A
#
# COMPACT_ATOMS: atom_id res chain seq x y z
N MET A 1 -34.68 -6.69 -4.66
CA MET A 1 -33.68 -5.84 -3.98
C MET A 1 -32.36 -6.58 -4.06
N THR A 2 -31.46 -6.17 -4.95
CA THR A 2 -30.08 -6.64 -4.92
C THR A 2 -29.46 -6.08 -3.65
N THR A 3 -29.10 -6.94 -2.70
CA THR A 3 -28.32 -6.55 -1.53
C THR A 3 -27.02 -5.96 -2.04
N GLU A 4 -26.82 -4.64 -1.91
CA GLU A 4 -25.52 -4.05 -2.21
C GLU A 4 -24.47 -4.75 -1.35
N LYS A 5 -23.46 -5.32 -1.99
CA LYS A 5 -22.35 -5.96 -1.28
C LYS A 5 -21.64 -4.86 -0.51
N GLN A 6 -21.66 -4.96 0.82
CA GLN A 6 -21.01 -3.97 1.68
C GLN A 6 -19.52 -3.88 1.32
N ARG A 7 -19.06 -2.67 0.99
CA ARG A 7 -17.65 -2.38 0.68
C ARG A 7 -16.78 -2.66 1.92
N LEU A 8 -15.54 -3.05 1.66
CA LEU A 8 -14.55 -3.33 2.68
C LEU A 8 -13.73 -2.07 2.93
N ARG A 9 -13.61 -1.69 4.20
CA ARG A 9 -12.65 -0.65 4.61
C ARG A 9 -11.30 -1.31 4.83
N VAL A 10 -10.31 -0.94 4.03
CA VAL A 10 -8.98 -1.55 4.03
C VAL A 10 -7.93 -0.49 4.33
N LEU A 11 -7.10 -0.78 5.33
CA LEU A 11 -5.88 -0.04 5.59
C LEU A 11 -4.70 -0.84 5.02
N PHE A 12 -4.11 -0.37 3.92
CA PHE A 12 -2.85 -0.88 3.40
C PHE A 12 -1.71 -0.23 4.16
N CYS A 13 -0.99 -1.04 4.93
CA CYS A 13 0.16 -0.63 5.72
C CYS A 13 1.43 -0.99 4.96
N GLY A 14 2.16 0.03 4.48
CA GLY A 14 3.39 -0.10 3.73
C GLY A 14 4.62 0.09 4.60
N ALA A 15 5.63 -0.76 4.43
CA ALA A 15 6.93 -0.59 5.10
C ALA A 15 8.06 -0.62 4.11
N VAL A 16 8.96 0.36 4.22
CA VAL A 16 10.22 0.41 3.47
C VAL A 16 11.24 -0.51 4.14
N LEU A 17 11.91 -1.34 3.33
CA LEU A 17 12.85 -2.35 3.80
C LEU A 17 14.29 -1.83 3.75
N GLN A 18 15.20 -2.48 4.49
CA GLN A 18 16.61 -2.12 4.55
C GLN A 18 17.27 -2.05 3.16
N ASN A 19 16.87 -2.95 2.26
CA ASN A 19 17.35 -2.97 0.87
C ASN A 19 17.17 -1.65 0.11
N PHE A 20 16.19 -0.82 0.49
CA PHE A 20 16.01 0.53 -0.08
C PHE A 20 17.09 1.48 0.43
N PHE A 21 17.35 1.47 1.75
CA PHE A 21 18.34 2.33 2.38
C PHE A 21 19.77 1.96 2.00
N ASP A 22 20.00 0.70 1.62
CA ASP A 22 21.29 0.23 1.13
C ASP A 22 21.56 0.62 -0.33
N LEU A 23 20.60 1.24 -1.04
CA LEU A 23 20.79 1.65 -2.43
C LEU A 23 21.79 2.80 -2.56
N PRO A 24 22.60 2.81 -3.63
CA PRO A 24 23.28 4.03 -4.05
C PRO A 24 22.25 5.14 -4.31
N ALA A 25 22.60 6.38 -3.96
CA ALA A 25 21.70 7.53 -4.11
C ALA A 25 21.13 7.69 -5.54
N GLY A 26 21.91 7.34 -6.56
CA GLY A 26 21.48 7.37 -7.97
C GLY A 26 20.38 6.37 -8.34
N ASP A 27 20.15 5.34 -7.52
CA ASP A 27 19.15 4.30 -7.78
C ASP A 27 17.84 4.50 -7.00
N ILE A 28 17.81 5.40 -6.00
CA ILE A 28 16.61 5.71 -5.20
C ILE A 28 15.42 6.11 -6.09
N GLY A 29 15.68 6.90 -7.13
CA GLY A 29 14.64 7.38 -8.05
C GLY A 29 13.89 6.25 -8.77
N LYS A 30 14.52 5.09 -8.98
CA LYS A 30 13.88 3.92 -9.61
C LYS A 30 12.83 3.31 -8.69
N VAL A 31 13.14 3.19 -7.40
CA VAL A 31 12.17 2.70 -6.40
C VAL A 31 11.03 3.70 -6.26
N TRP A 32 11.32 5.00 -6.22
CA TRP A 32 10.26 6.01 -6.15
C TRP A 32 9.34 5.99 -7.38
N ALA A 33 9.88 5.83 -8.59
CA ALA A 33 9.05 5.68 -9.78
C ALA A 33 8.07 4.49 -9.67
N ALA A 34 8.58 3.33 -9.23
CA ALA A 34 7.78 2.12 -9.02
C ALA A 34 6.75 2.27 -7.88
N THR A 35 7.09 2.94 -6.79
CA THR A 35 6.13 3.25 -5.72
C THR A 35 5.03 4.18 -6.22
N GLY A 36 5.37 5.18 -7.04
CA GLY A 36 4.39 6.05 -7.69
C GLY A 36 3.44 5.29 -8.63
N GLU A 37 3.97 4.32 -9.38
CA GLU A 37 3.17 3.39 -10.19
C GLU A 37 2.24 2.55 -9.32
N MET A 38 2.75 2.01 -8.20
CA MET A 38 1.97 1.22 -7.24
C MET A 38 0.82 2.03 -6.66
N LEU A 39 1.07 3.26 -6.18
CA LEU A 39 0.05 4.13 -5.61
C LEU A 39 -1.06 4.48 -6.61
N LYS A 40 -0.68 4.80 -7.85
CA LYS A 40 -1.64 5.02 -8.95
C LYS A 40 -2.41 3.74 -9.26
N GLY A 41 -1.71 2.60 -9.35
CA GLY A 41 -2.31 1.30 -9.61
C GLY A 41 -3.37 0.92 -8.58
N ILE A 42 -3.13 1.16 -7.28
CA ILE A 42 -4.15 0.92 -6.23
C ILE A 42 -5.36 1.82 -6.46
N ARG A 43 -5.15 3.13 -6.67
CA ARG A 43 -6.23 4.10 -6.90
C ARG A 43 -7.06 3.76 -8.14
N ASP A 44 -6.41 3.26 -9.17
CA ASP A 44 -7.03 3.04 -10.48
C ASP A 44 -7.70 1.64 -10.59
N LEU A 45 -7.62 0.79 -9.55
CA LEU A 45 -8.36 -0.47 -9.48
C LEU A 45 -9.89 -0.21 -9.47
N PRO A 46 -10.68 -0.99 -10.24
CA PRO A 46 -12.13 -0.77 -10.33
C PRO A 46 -12.82 -0.84 -8.96
N GLY A 47 -13.60 0.20 -8.65
CA GLY A 47 -14.37 0.28 -7.41
C GLY A 47 -13.54 0.60 -6.16
N VAL A 48 -12.25 0.92 -6.29
CA VAL A 48 -11.45 1.46 -5.19
C VAL A 48 -11.72 2.94 -4.99
N GLU A 49 -11.82 3.36 -3.74
CA GLU A 49 -11.92 4.77 -3.34
C GLU A 49 -10.93 5.03 -2.22
N ILE A 50 -9.98 5.95 -2.44
CA ILE A 50 -9.00 6.32 -1.42
C ILE A 50 -9.63 7.33 -0.46
N LEU A 51 -9.74 6.96 0.82
CA LEU A 51 -10.28 7.81 1.88
C LEU A 51 -9.19 8.71 2.49
N GLY A 52 -7.94 8.26 2.49
CA GLY A 52 -6.81 9.04 2.99
C GLY A 52 -5.48 8.30 2.92
N THR A 53 -4.39 9.06 3.00
CA THR A 53 -3.03 8.54 3.04
C THR A 53 -2.24 9.20 4.16
N ILE A 54 -1.29 8.47 4.74
CA ILE A 54 -0.33 9.00 5.71
C ILE A 54 1.05 8.55 5.25
N ASP A 55 1.98 9.49 5.16
CA ASP A 55 3.40 9.25 4.97
C ASP A 55 4.09 9.76 6.24
N ASP A 56 4.75 8.88 6.98
CA ASP A 56 5.35 9.22 8.27
C ASP A 56 6.88 9.35 8.20
N ASP A 57 7.45 9.40 6.98
CA ASP A 57 8.89 9.45 6.72
C ASP A 57 9.63 10.60 7.43
N GLN A 58 8.95 11.71 7.72
CA GLN A 58 9.53 12.85 8.45
C GLN A 58 9.78 12.56 9.93
N THR A 59 9.06 11.60 10.52
CA THR A 59 9.16 11.24 11.94
C THR A 59 9.57 9.78 12.17
N MET A 60 9.50 8.95 11.12
CA MET A 60 9.96 7.57 11.07
C MET A 60 10.99 7.41 9.95
N VAL A 61 12.27 7.62 10.30
CA VAL A 61 13.40 7.48 9.37
C VAL A 61 14.09 6.14 9.59
N GLY A 62 14.04 5.26 8.59
CA GLY A 62 14.72 3.98 8.60
C GLY A 62 13.84 2.81 8.18
N THR A 63 14.37 1.60 8.32
CA THR A 63 13.67 0.37 7.91
C THR A 63 12.59 -0.06 8.91
N SER A 64 11.49 -0.60 8.39
CA SER A 64 10.42 -1.24 9.16
C SER A 64 10.33 -2.75 8.82
N PRO A 65 11.28 -3.57 9.27
CA PRO A 65 11.47 -4.92 8.72
C PRO A 65 10.38 -5.91 9.15
N THR A 66 9.83 -5.79 10.35
CA THR A 66 8.98 -6.83 10.98
C THR A 66 7.51 -6.46 11.11
N GLY A 67 7.08 -5.26 10.72
CA GLY A 67 5.71 -4.78 10.90
C GLY A 67 5.71 -3.38 11.48
N TRP A 68 4.76 -3.07 12.37
CA TRP A 68 4.67 -1.77 13.05
C TRP A 68 6.00 -1.38 13.72
N PRO A 69 6.46 -0.12 13.58
CA PRO A 69 5.82 0.99 12.84
C PRO A 69 5.86 0.81 11.32
N TRP A 70 4.83 1.24 10.61
CA TRP A 70 4.83 1.24 9.14
C TRP A 70 5.31 2.59 8.63
N THR A 71 5.81 2.67 7.40
CA THR A 71 6.32 3.91 6.81
C THR A 71 5.22 4.75 6.16
N PHE A 72 4.20 4.09 5.63
CA PHE A 72 3.07 4.78 5.01
C PHE A 72 1.80 3.95 5.09
N TYR A 73 0.68 4.63 4.92
CA TYR A 73 -0.66 4.07 5.05
C TYR A 73 -1.56 4.56 3.94
N ILE A 74 -2.40 3.67 3.42
CA ILE A 74 -3.47 4.02 2.47
C ILE A 74 -4.76 3.44 3.04
N LEU A 75 -5.68 4.31 3.44
CA LEU A 75 -7.03 3.92 3.84
C LEU A 75 -7.94 4.03 2.61
N ALA A 76 -8.62 2.93 2.27
CA ALA A 76 -9.48 2.86 1.10
C ALA A 76 -10.75 2.04 1.36
N GLU A 77 -11.80 2.34 0.60
CA GLU A 77 -12.93 1.44 0.38
C GLU A 77 -12.65 0.59 -0.86
N VAL A 78 -12.80 -0.73 -0.75
CA VAL A 78 -12.66 -1.67 -1.87
C VAL A 78 -13.91 -2.54 -2.01
N PRO A 79 -14.27 -3.00 -3.21
CA PRO A 79 -15.53 -3.72 -3.42
C PRO A 79 -15.49 -5.15 -2.87
N ASP A 80 -14.30 -5.77 -2.80
CA ASP A 80 -14.11 -7.13 -2.34
C ASP A 80 -12.66 -7.47 -1.96
N ARG A 81 -12.46 -8.68 -1.44
CA ARG A 81 -11.15 -9.16 -1.00
C ARG A 81 -10.21 -9.36 -2.18
N GLU A 82 -10.74 -9.77 -3.33
CA GLU A 82 -10.00 -9.96 -4.57
C GLU A 82 -9.33 -8.66 -5.01
N THR A 83 -10.04 -7.53 -4.88
CA THR A 83 -9.50 -6.20 -5.17
C THR A 83 -8.40 -5.80 -4.19
N ALA A 84 -8.56 -6.08 -2.89
CA ALA A 84 -7.48 -5.88 -1.91
C ALA A 84 -6.25 -6.75 -2.22
N VAL A 85 -6.46 -8.00 -2.67
CA VAL A 85 -5.37 -8.88 -3.10
C VAL A 85 -4.69 -8.33 -4.35
N ALA A 86 -5.45 -7.79 -5.31
CA ALA A 86 -4.91 -7.15 -6.51
C ALA A 86 -4.02 -5.94 -6.16
N ALA A 87 -4.46 -5.09 -5.23
CA ALA A 87 -3.67 -3.98 -4.70
C ALA A 87 -2.35 -4.47 -4.08
N CYS A 88 -2.39 -5.49 -3.22
CA CYS A 88 -1.17 -6.08 -2.66
C CYS A 88 -0.29 -6.75 -3.72
N ASN A 89 -0.87 -7.26 -4.81
CA ASN A 89 -0.12 -7.94 -5.86
C ASN A 89 0.74 -7.00 -6.69
N LEU A 90 0.44 -5.69 -6.70
CA LEU A 90 1.28 -4.68 -7.37
C LEU A 90 2.74 -4.72 -6.89
N PHE A 91 2.97 -5.03 -5.61
CA PHE A 91 4.32 -5.20 -5.06
C PHE A 91 5.08 -6.38 -5.71
N ARG A 92 4.36 -7.41 -6.17
CA ARG A 92 4.94 -8.58 -6.85
C ARG A 92 5.15 -8.37 -8.33
N THR A 93 4.39 -7.49 -8.97
CA THR A 93 4.37 -7.32 -10.42
C THR A 93 5.17 -6.12 -10.89
N ILE A 94 5.18 -5.02 -10.15
CA ILE A 94 5.89 -3.79 -10.55
C ILE A 94 7.40 -4.03 -10.47
N GLU A 95 8.08 -3.64 -11.54
CA GLU A 95 9.53 -3.82 -11.72
C GLU A 95 10.32 -2.64 -11.15
N VAL A 96 11.49 -2.96 -10.62
CA VAL A 96 12.52 -2.01 -10.21
C VAL A 96 13.86 -2.56 -10.72
N GLY A 97 14.23 -2.18 -11.94
CA GLY A 97 15.36 -2.79 -12.63
C GLY A 97 15.14 -4.29 -12.80
N GLU A 98 16.08 -5.11 -12.31
CA GLU A 98 15.98 -6.58 -12.37
C GLU A 98 15.14 -7.19 -11.24
N TYR A 99 14.70 -6.37 -10.28
CA TYR A 99 13.92 -6.80 -9.13
C TYR A 99 12.45 -6.38 -9.25
N ARG A 100 11.66 -6.81 -8.28
CA ARG A 100 10.28 -6.34 -8.10
C ARG A 100 10.22 -5.42 -6.89
N LEU A 101 9.17 -4.60 -6.83
CA LEU A 101 8.96 -3.65 -5.73
C LEU A 101 8.99 -4.30 -4.34
N TRP A 102 8.55 -5.56 -4.21
CA TRP A 102 8.57 -6.29 -2.94
C TRP A 102 9.97 -6.43 -2.32
N LYS A 103 11.05 -6.32 -3.11
CA LYS A 103 12.42 -6.33 -2.59
C LYS A 103 12.71 -5.13 -1.69
N TYR A 104 12.06 -4.00 -1.95
CA TYR A 104 12.32 -2.70 -1.31
C TYR A 104 11.19 -2.28 -0.37
N MET A 105 9.99 -2.81 -0.57
CA MET A 105 8.83 -2.48 0.25
C MET A 105 7.98 -3.71 0.53
N ARG A 106 7.31 -3.74 1.67
CA ARG A 106 6.28 -4.74 1.99
C ARG A 106 4.94 -4.06 2.22
N VAL A 107 3.85 -4.82 2.09
CA VAL A 107 2.50 -4.36 2.39
C VAL A 107 1.75 -5.38 3.24
N GLU A 108 0.97 -4.90 4.19
CA GLU A 108 -0.04 -5.65 4.93
C GLU A 108 -1.40 -4.98 4.71
N ALA A 109 -2.40 -5.72 4.24
CA ALA A 109 -3.77 -5.21 4.16
C ALA A 109 -4.54 -5.60 5.43
N ARG A 110 -4.97 -4.61 6.20
CA ARG A 110 -5.91 -4.79 7.32
C ARG A 110 -7.31 -4.52 6.83
N ILE A 111 -8.14 -5.56 6.80
CA ILE A 111 -9.50 -5.50 6.25
C ILE A 111 -10.51 -5.42 7.40
N GLY A 112 -11.43 -4.47 7.29
CA GLY A 112 -12.55 -4.33 8.20
C GLY A 112 -13.76 -3.71 7.50
N ARG A 113 -14.52 -2.92 8.26
CA ARG A 113 -15.69 -2.18 7.79
C ARG A 113 -15.66 -0.77 8.37
N GLU A 114 -16.49 0.10 7.82
CA GLU A 114 -16.79 1.38 8.46
C GLU A 114 -17.27 1.19 9.90
N LEU A 115 -16.68 1.98 10.81
CA LEU A 115 -17.17 2.14 12.17
C LEU A 115 -18.35 3.10 12.15
N VAL A 116 -19.56 2.56 12.32
CA VAL A 116 -20.78 3.34 12.45
C VAL A 116 -20.96 3.72 13.93
N ILE A 117 -21.05 5.02 14.21
CA ILE A 117 -21.34 5.54 15.55
C ILE A 117 -22.87 5.54 15.72
N PRO A 118 -23.42 4.79 16.69
CA PRO A 118 -24.84 4.84 17.00
C PRO A 118 -25.26 6.24 17.48
N ALA A 119 -26.49 6.64 17.18
CA ALA A 119 -27.11 7.86 17.72
C ALA A 119 -27.37 7.74 19.22
#